data_AF-K9S5I9-F1
#
_entry.id   AF-K9S5I9-F1
#
_cell.length_a   1.000
_cell.length_b   1.000
_cell.length_c   1.000
_cell.angle_alpha   90.00
_cell.angle_beta   90.00
_cell.angle_gamma   90.00
#
_symmetry.space_group_name_H-M   'P 1'
#
loop_
_entity.id
_entity.type
_entity.pdbx_description
1 polymer ?
#
loop_
_entity_poly.entity_id
_entity_poly.type
_entity_poly.pdbx_seq_one_letter_code
_entity_poly.pdbx_strand_id
1 'polypeptide(L)'
;MSEVSLAERVESLKAGLIGAAGSTSAALAWAVGVQGLQTVQAAPAEGLRAGLGAIAAVGWTLPGLAHGAIALLSGFLFGVTYRYVVRQDANPHLKSGAVMAFGLVRGLAEIDQIWPTLQPQWSAILPLLESVLIFAIARALLDAGLARGWVRPFGLLAQASQPSATVGSTNTQKPTAEIRSSVSKS
;
A
#
# COMPACT_ATOMS: atom_id res chain seq x y z
N MET A 1 -10.91 -22.25 18.19
CA MET A 1 -11.08 -20.85 17.74
C MET A 1 -9.84 -19.97 17.94
N SER A 2 -8.74 -20.46 18.54
CA SER A 2 -7.49 -19.70 18.77
C SER A 2 -6.54 -19.67 17.56
N GLU A 3 -6.31 -20.82 16.92
CA GLU A 3 -5.33 -20.97 15.81
C GLU A 3 -5.61 -20.05 14.61
N VAL A 4 -6.88 -19.98 14.18
CA VAL A 4 -7.29 -19.15 13.04
C VAL A 4 -7.08 -17.65 13.35
N SER A 5 -7.34 -17.22 14.59
CA SER A 5 -7.09 -15.83 14.99
C SER A 5 -5.60 -15.49 15.02
N LEU A 6 -4.75 -16.39 15.51
CA LEU A 6 -3.31 -16.18 15.54
C LEU A 6 -2.71 -16.11 14.13
N ALA A 7 -3.11 -17.02 13.24
CA ALA A 7 -2.68 -17.01 11.85
C ALA A 7 -3.06 -15.71 11.13
N GLU A 8 -4.27 -15.19 11.34
CA GLU A 8 -4.67 -13.90 10.76
C GLU A 8 -3.88 -12.71 11.31
N ARG A 9 -3.50 -12.73 12.59
CA ARG A 9 -2.64 -11.71 13.19
C ARG A 9 -1.24 -11.71 12.57
N VAL A 10 -0.65 -12.89 12.36
CA VAL A 10 0.69 -13.03 11.74
C VAL A 10 0.69 -12.52 10.30
N GLU A 11 -0.34 -12.84 9.52
CA GLU A 11 -0.46 -12.36 8.14
C GLU A 11 -0.63 -10.82 8.07
N SER A 12 -1.33 -10.22 9.05
CA SER A 12 -1.45 -8.76 9.14
C SER A 12 -0.11 -8.13 9.53
N LEU A 13 0.63 -8.75 10.45
CA LEU A 13 1.97 -8.30 10.82
C LEU A 13 2.91 -8.33 9.62
N LYS A 14 2.86 -9.39 8.82
CA LYS A 14 3.66 -9.51 7.58
C LYS A 14 3.31 -8.42 6.56
N ALA A 15 2.02 -8.15 6.36
CA ALA A 15 1.57 -7.04 5.52
C ALA A 15 2.09 -5.69 6.04
N GLY A 16 1.99 -5.46 7.35
CA GLY A 16 2.54 -4.27 7.99
C GLY A 16 4.05 -4.13 7.76
N LEU A 17 4.82 -5.20 7.92
CA LEU A 17 6.27 -5.18 7.69
C LEU A 17 6.64 -4.87 6.23
N ILE A 18 5.89 -5.39 5.26
CA ILE A 18 6.10 -5.06 3.84
C ILE A 18 5.80 -3.58 3.59
N GLY A 19 4.70 -3.07 4.14
CA GLY A 19 4.35 -1.65 4.04
C GLY A 19 5.40 -0.74 4.70
N ALA A 20 5.90 -1.13 5.87
CA ALA A 20 6.95 -0.42 6.59
C ALA A 20 8.27 -0.40 5.81
N ALA A 21 8.70 -1.57 5.30
CA ALA A 21 9.92 -1.67 4.49
C ALA A 21 9.81 -0.83 3.21
N GLY A 22 8.67 -0.92 2.51
CA GLY A 22 8.41 -0.17 1.28
C GLY A 22 8.45 1.34 1.49
N SER A 23 7.66 1.84 2.44
CA SER A 23 7.61 3.26 2.77
C SER A 23 8.94 3.81 3.27
N THR A 24 9.64 3.08 4.15
CA THR A 24 10.93 3.52 4.69
C THR A 24 11.98 3.56 3.58
N SER A 25 12.01 2.56 2.69
CA SER A 25 12.93 2.54 1.56
C SER A 25 12.67 3.68 0.57
N ALA A 26 11.40 4.00 0.30
CA ALA A 26 11.00 5.12 -0.54
C ALA A 26 11.39 6.48 0.09
N ALA A 27 11.14 6.66 1.39
CA ALA A 27 11.53 7.87 2.12
C ALA A 27 13.06 8.05 2.13
N LEU A 28 13.82 6.97 2.36
CA LEU A 28 15.28 7.00 2.28
C LEU A 28 15.76 7.37 0.89
N ALA A 29 15.21 6.76 -0.16
CA ALA A 29 15.58 7.06 -1.55
C ALA A 29 15.30 8.53 -1.91
N TRP A 30 14.17 9.07 -1.46
CA TRP A 30 13.83 10.47 -1.64
C TRP A 30 14.80 11.39 -0.90
N ALA A 31 15.06 11.12 0.38
CA ALA A 31 16.00 11.90 1.19
C ALA A 31 17.42 11.91 0.59
N VAL A 32 17.90 10.75 0.13
CA VAL A 32 19.16 10.63 -0.60
C VAL A 32 19.16 11.45 -1.89
N GLY A 33 18.08 11.38 -2.67
CA GLY A 33 17.94 12.14 -3.92
C GLY A 33 17.98 13.65 -3.70
N VAL A 34 17.22 14.16 -2.71
CA VAL A 34 17.18 15.59 -2.37
C VAL A 34 18.54 16.06 -1.86
N GLN A 35 19.16 15.32 -0.93
CA GLN A 35 20.45 15.69 -0.36
C GLN A 35 21.57 15.68 -1.42
N GLY A 36 21.56 14.68 -2.32
CA GLY A 36 22.48 14.59 -3.45
C GLY A 36 22.31 15.75 -4.42
N LEU A 37 21.07 16.13 -4.74
CA LEU A 37 20.80 17.25 -5.64
C LEU A 37 21.24 18.59 -5.03
N GLN A 38 20.95 18.84 -3.75
CA GLN A 38 21.35 20.07 -3.07
C GLN A 38 22.88 20.24 -3.02
N THR A 39 23.61 19.14 -2.79
CA THR A 39 25.07 19.16 -2.70
C THR A 39 25.75 19.37 -4.05
N VAL A 40 25.20 18.79 -5.13
CA VAL A 40 25.65 19.08 -6.51
C VAL A 40 25.42 20.55 -6.87
N GLN A 41 24.29 21.14 -6.47
CA GLN A 41 24.02 22.56 -6.70
C GLN A 41 24.95 23.49 -5.89
N ALA A 42 25.26 23.12 -4.66
CA ALA A 42 26.15 23.91 -3.78
C ALA A 42 27.62 23.83 -4.20
N ALA A 43 28.06 22.70 -4.76
CA ALA A 43 29.45 22.47 -5.18
C ALA A 43 29.52 21.86 -6.59
N PRO A 44 29.16 22.61 -7.65
CA PRO A 44 29.05 22.07 -9.01
C PRO A 44 30.40 21.59 -9.57
N ALA A 45 31.52 22.15 -9.12
CA ALA A 45 32.87 21.71 -9.49
C ALA A 45 33.22 20.32 -8.94
N GLU A 46 32.62 19.93 -7.82
CA GLU A 46 32.78 18.62 -7.18
C GLU A 46 31.73 17.61 -7.66
N GLY A 47 30.64 18.10 -8.25
CA GLY A 47 29.63 17.35 -8.98
C GLY A 47 29.19 16.05 -8.29
N LEU A 48 29.21 14.95 -9.06
CA LEU A 48 28.78 13.63 -8.61
C LEU A 48 29.57 13.11 -7.39
N ARG A 49 30.84 13.51 -7.22
CA ARG A 49 31.68 13.09 -6.08
C ARG A 49 31.15 13.64 -4.76
N ALA A 50 30.82 14.93 -4.73
CA ALA A 50 30.19 15.56 -3.57
C ALA A 50 28.81 14.95 -3.29
N GLY A 51 28.03 14.70 -4.35
CA GLY A 51 26.74 14.03 -4.25
C GLY A 51 26.84 12.65 -3.58
N LEU A 52 27.77 11.80 -4.02
CA LEU A 52 28.00 10.47 -3.44
C LEU A 52 28.49 10.52 -1.99
N GLY A 53 29.37 11.47 -1.65
CA GLY A 53 29.85 11.66 -0.27
C GLY A 53 28.74 12.06 0.70
N ALA A 54 27.77 12.85 0.24
CA ALA A 54 26.64 13.27 1.05
C ALA A 54 25.63 12.15 1.36
N ILE A 55 25.57 11.10 0.53
CA ILE A 55 24.71 9.92 0.77
C ILE A 55 25.07 9.25 2.10
N ALA A 56 26.35 9.21 2.46
CA ALA A 56 26.81 8.58 3.71
C ALA A 56 26.32 9.31 4.98
N ALA A 57 25.94 10.58 4.87
CA ALA A 57 25.44 11.40 5.98
C ALA A 57 23.91 11.40 6.11
N VAL A 58 23.17 10.86 5.12
CA VAL A 58 21.71 10.86 5.13
C VAL A 58 21.18 9.97 6.26
N GLY A 59 20.29 10.53 7.08
CA GLY A 59 19.52 9.78 8.06
C GLY A 59 20.14 9.66 9.46
N TRP A 60 21.36 10.14 9.69
CA TRP A 60 22.01 10.11 11.02
C TRP A 60 21.67 11.31 11.91
N THR A 61 20.82 12.23 11.43
CA THR A 61 20.38 13.40 12.20
C THR A 61 19.07 13.11 12.91
N LEU A 62 18.82 13.76 14.06
CA LEU A 62 17.55 13.66 14.79
C LEU A 62 16.30 13.88 13.89
N PRO A 63 16.25 14.92 13.03
CA PRO A 63 15.14 15.09 12.09
C PRO A 63 15.04 13.95 11.07
N GLY A 64 16.16 13.44 10.56
CA GLY A 64 16.19 12.31 9.63
C GLY A 64 15.67 11.01 10.25
N LEU A 65 16.07 10.72 11.49
CA LEU A 65 15.56 9.59 12.25
C LEU A 65 14.06 9.71 12.55
N ALA A 66 13.60 10.90 12.94
CA ALA A 66 12.18 11.16 13.17
C ALA A 66 11.36 10.98 11.89
N HIS A 67 11.81 11.53 10.76
CA HIS A 67 11.16 11.37 9.47
C HIS A 67 11.11 9.89 9.03
N GLY A 68 12.20 9.15 9.22
CA GLY A 68 12.27 7.71 8.98
C GLY A 68 11.33 6.91 9.89
N ALA A 69 11.24 7.25 11.18
CA ALA A 69 10.33 6.61 12.12
C ALA A 69 8.85 6.86 11.77
N ILE A 70 8.51 8.08 11.34
CA ILE A 70 7.17 8.42 10.85
C ILE A 70 6.84 7.60 9.61
N ALA A 71 7.73 7.54 8.62
CA ALA A 71 7.55 6.75 7.41
C ALA A 71 7.34 5.25 7.74
N LEU A 72 8.15 4.72 8.65
CA LEU A 72 8.07 3.33 9.13
C LEU A 72 6.72 3.04 9.78
N LEU A 73 6.29 3.85 10.77
CA LEU A 73 5.01 3.66 11.46
C LEU A 73 3.83 3.87 10.52
N SER A 74 3.85 4.91 9.69
CA SER A 74 2.76 5.22 8.76
C SER A 74 2.63 4.14 7.69
N GLY A 75 3.75 3.63 7.18
CA GLY A 75 3.76 2.52 6.22
C GLY A 75 3.37 1.18 6.84
N PHE A 76 3.74 0.94 8.09
CA PHE A 76 3.28 -0.24 8.85
C PHE A 76 1.76 -0.22 8.98
N LEU A 77 1.21 0.90 9.47
CA LEU A 77 -0.23 1.05 9.64
C LEU A 77 -0.97 0.97 8.30
N PHE A 78 -0.41 1.59 7.25
CA PHE A 78 -0.92 1.47 5.88
C PHE A 78 -0.94 0.02 5.42
N GLY A 79 0.13 -0.75 5.60
CA GLY A 79 0.20 -2.16 5.18
C GLY A 79 -0.81 -3.05 5.89
N VAL A 80 -0.98 -2.87 7.21
CA VAL A 80 -2.03 -3.55 7.98
C VAL A 80 -3.41 -3.19 7.43
N THR A 81 -3.68 -1.89 7.25
CA THR A 81 -4.97 -1.36 6.78
C THR A 81 -5.29 -1.82 5.36
N TYR A 82 -4.29 -1.78 4.48
CA TYR A 82 -4.42 -2.16 3.06
C TYR A 82 -4.87 -3.62 2.91
N ARG A 83 -4.40 -4.52 3.78
CA ARG A 83 -4.87 -5.91 3.81
C ARG A 83 -6.37 -6.03 4.10
N TYR A 84 -6.92 -5.16 4.95
CA TYR A 84 -8.36 -5.10 5.23
C TYR A 84 -9.16 -4.44 4.11
N VAL A 85 -8.58 -3.45 3.43
CA VAL A 85 -9.21 -2.77 2.29
C VAL A 85 -9.30 -3.70 1.07
N VAL A 86 -8.27 -4.52 0.82
CA VAL A 86 -8.24 -5.51 -0.26
C VAL A 86 -8.89 -6.83 0.19
N ARG A 87 -10.13 -6.75 0.68
CA ARG A 87 -10.97 -7.93 1.00
C ARG A 87 -11.74 -8.35 -0.23
N GLN A 88 -11.22 -9.28 -1.02
CA GLN A 88 -11.86 -10.01 -2.15
C GLN A 88 -12.53 -9.18 -3.28
N ASP A 89 -12.96 -7.95 -3.03
CA ASP A 89 -13.55 -7.02 -4.00
C ASP A 89 -12.46 -6.27 -4.78
N ALA A 90 -12.48 -6.48 -6.08
CA ALA A 90 -11.52 -5.96 -7.04
C ALA A 90 -11.84 -4.51 -7.46
N ASN A 91 -12.29 -3.64 -6.55
CA ASN A 91 -12.58 -2.24 -6.88
C ASN A 91 -11.28 -1.42 -6.95
N PRO A 92 -10.78 -1.05 -8.14
CA PRO A 92 -9.50 -0.35 -8.28
C PRO A 92 -9.51 1.04 -7.62
N HIS A 93 -10.69 1.66 -7.50
CA HIS A 93 -10.86 2.98 -6.88
C HIS A 93 -10.63 2.97 -5.37
N LEU A 94 -10.90 1.86 -4.67
CA LEU A 94 -10.64 1.74 -3.22
C LEU A 94 -9.14 1.73 -2.93
N LYS A 95 -8.35 1.06 -3.79
CA LYS A 95 -6.90 0.95 -3.63
C LYS A 95 -6.18 2.29 -3.87
N SER A 96 -6.62 3.06 -4.87
CA SER A 96 -6.06 4.40 -5.11
C SER A 96 -6.51 5.40 -4.05
N GLY A 97 -7.78 5.32 -3.61
CA GLY A 97 -8.31 6.12 -2.51
C GLY A 97 -7.53 5.94 -1.20
N ALA A 98 -7.15 4.71 -0.85
CA ALA A 98 -6.34 4.43 0.33
C ALA A 98 -4.95 5.08 0.27
N VAL A 99 -4.26 5.00 -0.88
CA VAL A 99 -2.96 5.66 -1.09
C VAL A 99 -3.09 7.17 -0.98
N MET A 100 -4.12 7.75 -1.61
CA MET A 100 -4.37 9.19 -1.56
C MET A 100 -4.69 9.66 -0.14
N ALA A 101 -5.52 8.94 0.62
CA ALA A 101 -5.87 9.32 1.99
C ALA A 101 -4.64 9.36 2.91
N PHE A 102 -3.84 8.29 2.91
CA PHE A 102 -2.62 8.24 3.73
C PHE A 102 -1.55 9.24 3.26
N GLY A 103 -1.38 9.38 1.94
CA GLY A 103 -0.44 10.35 1.35
C GLY A 103 -0.82 11.79 1.65
N LEU A 104 -2.10 12.15 1.56
CA LEU A 104 -2.58 13.49 1.88
C LEU A 104 -2.45 13.80 3.37
N VAL A 105 -2.83 12.88 4.26
CA VAL A 105 -2.72 13.10 5.72
C VAL A 105 -1.27 13.31 6.14
N ARG A 106 -0.34 12.50 5.61
CA ARG A 106 1.10 12.68 5.88
C ARG A 106 1.64 13.97 5.25
N GLY A 107 1.33 14.21 3.98
CA GLY A 107 1.84 15.37 3.24
C GLY A 107 1.34 16.70 3.81
N LEU A 108 0.08 16.79 4.26
CA LEU A 108 -0.43 17.98 4.94
C LEU A 108 0.28 18.22 6.27
N ALA A 109 0.58 17.18 7.05
CA ALA A 109 1.31 17.29 8.30
C ALA A 109 2.77 17.75 8.09
N GLU A 110 3.39 17.38 6.96
CA GLU A 110 4.71 17.89 6.59
C GLU A 110 4.66 19.36 6.16
N ILE A 111 3.65 19.73 5.36
CA ILE A 111 3.42 21.12 4.94
C ILE A 111 3.22 22.03 6.17
N ASP A 112 2.44 21.60 7.17
CA ASP A 112 2.18 22.37 8.38
C ASP A 112 3.48 22.69 9.15
N GLN A 113 4.42 21.75 9.20
CA GLN A 113 5.74 21.95 9.84
C GLN A 113 6.61 22.97 9.11
N ILE A 114 6.56 23.00 7.78
CA ILE A 114 7.37 23.90 6.96
C ILE A 114 6.64 25.20 6.57
N TRP A 115 5.37 25.33 6.94
CA TRP A 115 4.50 26.48 6.63
C TRP A 115 5.12 27.84 6.94
N PRO A 116 5.77 28.05 8.10
CA PRO A 116 6.38 29.33 8.43
C PRO A 116 7.56 29.70 7.52
N THR A 117 8.18 28.70 6.90
CA THR A 117 9.41 28.82 6.08
C THR A 117 9.16 28.60 4.58
N LEU A 118 7.91 28.36 4.19
CA LEU A 118 7.52 28.02 2.83
C LEU A 118 7.58 29.25 1.91
N GLN A 119 8.71 29.44 1.25
CA GLN A 119 8.85 30.37 0.12
C GLN A 119 9.64 29.72 -1.01
N PRO A 120 9.10 29.65 -2.24
CA PRO A 120 7.75 30.01 -2.69
C PRO A 120 6.67 28.97 -2.31
N GLN A 121 5.40 29.38 -2.22
CA GLN A 121 4.28 28.54 -1.75
C GLN A 121 4.06 27.26 -2.59
N TRP A 122 4.45 27.25 -3.87
CA TRP A 122 4.34 26.06 -4.72
C TRP A 122 5.24 24.90 -4.25
N SER A 123 6.27 25.18 -3.44
CA SER A 123 7.12 24.14 -2.87
C SER A 123 6.39 23.24 -1.86
N ALA A 124 5.18 23.62 -1.41
CA ALA A 124 4.28 22.75 -0.63
C ALA A 124 3.79 21.52 -1.43
N ILE A 125 3.87 21.55 -2.77
CA ILE A 125 3.51 20.41 -3.62
C ILE A 125 4.52 19.27 -3.48
N LEU A 126 5.80 19.58 -3.20
CA LEU A 126 6.85 18.56 -3.12
C LEU A 126 6.62 17.56 -1.97
N PRO A 127 6.41 17.99 -0.70
CA PRO A 127 6.12 17.07 0.40
C PRO A 127 4.83 16.26 0.19
N LEU A 128 3.84 16.88 -0.46
CA LEU A 128 2.59 16.21 -0.79
C LEU A 128 2.82 15.07 -1.79
N LEU A 129 3.57 15.36 -2.86
CA LEU A 129 3.91 14.39 -3.89
C LEU A 129 4.81 13.28 -3.34
N GLU A 130 5.80 13.64 -2.53
CA GLU A 130 6.65 12.69 -1.81
C GLU A 130 5.81 11.70 -1.01
N SER A 131 4.89 12.21 -0.17
CA SER A 131 4.04 11.37 0.66
C SER A 131 3.18 10.42 -0.17
N VAL A 132 2.55 10.90 -1.25
CA VAL A 132 1.76 10.05 -2.15
C VAL A 132 2.63 8.99 -2.84
N LEU A 133 3.83 9.35 -3.31
CA LEU A 133 4.76 8.42 -3.93
C LEU A 133 5.22 7.31 -2.96
N ILE A 134 5.51 7.66 -1.71
CA ILE A 134 5.90 6.70 -0.67
C ILE A 134 4.82 5.64 -0.46
N PHE A 135 3.55 6.04 -0.32
CA PHE A 135 2.45 5.09 -0.16
C PHE A 135 2.11 4.35 -1.46
N ALA A 136 2.33 4.95 -2.62
CA ALA A 136 2.17 4.27 -3.91
C ALA A 136 3.20 3.13 -4.08
N ILE A 137 4.45 3.36 -3.68
CA ILE A 137 5.50 2.33 -3.67
C ILE A 137 5.17 1.24 -2.65
N ALA A 138 4.76 1.61 -1.43
CA ALA A 138 4.33 0.66 -0.42
C ALA A 138 3.18 -0.22 -0.92
N ARG A 139 2.19 0.39 -1.59
CA ARG A 139 1.10 -0.34 -2.27
C ARG A 139 1.64 -1.30 -3.33
N ALA A 140 2.53 -0.86 -4.21
CA ALA A 140 3.06 -1.72 -5.27
C ALA A 140 3.76 -2.96 -4.70
N LEU A 141 4.52 -2.79 -3.60
CA LEU A 141 5.16 -3.90 -2.89
C LEU A 141 4.15 -4.83 -2.21
N LEU A 142 3.08 -4.28 -1.64
CA LEU A 142 1.99 -5.08 -1.06
C LEU A 142 1.21 -5.84 -2.14
N ASP A 143 0.87 -5.20 -3.25
CA ASP A 143 0.21 -5.85 -4.39
C ASP A 143 1.11 -6.96 -4.96
N ALA A 144 2.43 -6.74 -5.06
CA ALA A 144 3.38 -7.78 -5.44
C ALA A 144 3.46 -8.92 -4.41
N GLY A 145 3.42 -8.61 -3.12
CA GLY A 145 3.38 -9.58 -2.03
C GLY A 145 2.10 -10.44 -2.04
N LEU A 146 0.95 -9.83 -2.32
CA LEU A 146 -0.33 -10.52 -2.49
C LEU A 146 -0.32 -11.40 -3.75
N ALA A 147 0.17 -10.89 -4.88
CA ALA A 147 0.24 -11.63 -6.14
C ALA A 147 1.19 -12.84 -6.08
N ARG A 148 2.30 -12.72 -5.35
CA ARG A 148 3.25 -13.83 -5.10
C ARG A 148 2.81 -14.79 -3.99
N GLY A 149 1.64 -14.55 -3.37
CA GLY A 149 1.14 -15.34 -2.24
C GLY A 149 1.97 -15.20 -0.96
N TRP A 150 2.83 -14.18 -0.86
CA TRP A 150 3.61 -13.91 0.34
C TRP A 150 2.72 -13.43 1.49
N VAL A 151 1.64 -12.72 1.18
CA VAL A 151 0.60 -12.34 2.15
C VAL A 151 -0.72 -12.86 1.65
N ARG A 152 -1.53 -13.46 2.52
CA ARG A 152 -2.87 -13.91 2.15
C ARG A 152 -3.92 -12.83 2.37
N PRO A 153 -4.88 -12.66 1.43
CA PRO A 153 -6.07 -11.84 1.67
C PRO A 153 -6.77 -12.26 2.96
N PHE A 154 -7.35 -11.29 3.65
CA PHE A 154 -8.09 -11.54 4.89
C PHE A 154 -9.29 -12.46 4.63
N GLY A 155 -9.56 -13.43 5.51
CA GLY A 155 -10.69 -14.38 5.40
C GLY A 155 -10.42 -15.67 4.61
N LEU A 156 -9.32 -15.76 3.87
CA LEU A 156 -8.96 -16.97 3.10
C LEU A 156 -8.57 -18.15 4.02
N LEU A 157 -7.93 -17.85 5.15
CA LEU A 157 -7.60 -18.85 6.17
C LEU A 157 -8.83 -19.40 6.88
N ALA A 158 -9.83 -18.54 7.13
CA ALA A 158 -11.10 -18.95 7.72
C ALA A 158 -11.88 -19.90 6.80
N GLN A 159 -11.88 -19.64 5.49
CA GLN A 159 -12.52 -20.51 4.48
C GLN A 159 -11.81 -21.87 4.37
N ALA A 160 -10.46 -21.90 4.37
CA ALA A 160 -9.68 -23.14 4.26
C ALA A 160 -9.85 -24.09 5.47
N SER A 161 -10.19 -23.54 6.64
CA SER A 161 -10.46 -24.32 7.86
C SER A 161 -11.91 -24.78 8.02
N GLN A 162 -12.83 -24.37 7.12
CA GLN A 162 -14.16 -24.96 7.09
C GLN A 162 -14.09 -26.28 6.30
N PRO A 163 -14.52 -27.42 6.88
CA PRO A 163 -14.63 -28.65 6.11
C PRO A 163 -15.64 -28.41 5.01
N SER A 164 -15.24 -28.71 3.78
CA SER A 164 -16.01 -28.58 2.55
C SER A 164 -17.48 -28.96 2.80
N ALA A 165 -18.34 -27.96 2.97
CA ALA A 165 -19.77 -28.18 2.87
C ALA A 165 -20.01 -28.51 1.40
N THR A 166 -20.06 -29.81 1.15
CA THR A 166 -20.59 -30.50 -0.01
C THR A 166 -21.43 -29.57 -0.88
N VAL A 167 -20.88 -29.15 -2.01
CA VAL A 167 -21.65 -28.56 -3.11
C VAL A 167 -22.50 -29.69 -3.68
N GLY A 168 -23.62 -29.96 -3.01
CA GLY A 168 -24.70 -30.81 -3.49
C GLY A 168 -25.50 -30.06 -4.55
N SER A 169 -24.90 -29.86 -5.72
CA SER A 169 -25.64 -29.50 -6.94
C SER A 169 -26.38 -30.75 -7.44
N THR A 170 -27.52 -31.05 -6.83
CA THR A 170 -28.55 -31.90 -7.43
C THR A 170 -29.66 -30.98 -7.94
N ASN A 171 -29.42 -30.38 -9.11
CA ASN A 171 -30.50 -29.82 -9.92
C ASN A 171 -30.58 -30.60 -11.22
N THR A 172 -31.14 -31.81 -11.14
CA THR A 172 -31.64 -32.56 -12.29
C THR A 172 -32.91 -31.89 -12.80
N GLN A 173 -32.77 -30.83 -13.58
CA GLN A 173 -33.82 -30.37 -14.48
C GLN A 173 -33.89 -31.32 -15.67
N LYS A 174 -34.80 -32.29 -15.58
CA LYS A 174 -35.26 -33.14 -16.69
C LYS A 174 -36.17 -32.30 -17.58
N PRO A 175 -35.89 -32.12 -18.88
CA PRO A 175 -36.86 -31.54 -19.80
C PRO A 175 -37.83 -32.64 -20.20
N THR A 176 -39.03 -32.65 -19.60
CA THR A 176 -40.13 -33.48 -20.10
C THR A 176 -40.70 -32.78 -21.33
N ALA A 177 -40.42 -33.37 -22.48
CA ALA A 177 -41.13 -33.11 -23.71
C ALA A 177 -42.61 -33.46 -23.53
N GLU A 178 -43.50 -32.49 -23.71
CA GLU A 178 -44.87 -32.77 -24.16
C GLU A 178 -45.18 -31.94 -25.41
N ILE A 179 -45.07 -32.65 -26.53
CA ILE A 179 -45.66 -32.33 -27.82
C ILE A 179 -47.09 -32.86 -27.78
N ARG A 180 -48.10 -32.01 -28.01
CA ARG A 180 -49.29 -32.30 -28.83
C ARG A 180 -50.26 -31.12 -28.81
N SER A 181 -50.40 -30.43 -29.95
CA SER A 181 -51.50 -30.62 -30.92
C SER A 181 -52.75 -29.86 -30.50
N SER A 182 -53.01 -28.71 -31.12
CA SER A 182 -53.94 -28.55 -32.26
C SER A 182 -55.41 -28.54 -31.83
N VAL A 183 -56.24 -27.87 -32.65
CA VAL A 183 -57.72 -27.87 -32.63
C VAL A 183 -58.28 -26.73 -31.76
N SER A 184 -59.20 -25.87 -32.18
CA SER A 184 -59.94 -25.64 -33.43
C SER A 184 -61.10 -24.73 -33.03
N LYS A 185 -61.38 -23.67 -33.79
CA LYS A 185 -62.69 -22.98 -33.90
C LYS A 185 -63.21 -22.34 -32.58
N SER A 186 -63.96 -21.25 -32.58
CA SER A 186 -64.77 -20.63 -33.62
C SER A 186 -64.94 -19.15 -33.31
#